data_AF-M1CAP7-F1
#
_entry.id   AF-M1CAP7-F1
#
_cell.length_a   1.000
_cell.length_b   1.000
_cell.length_c   1.000
_cell.angle_alpha   90.00
_cell.angle_beta   90.00
_cell.angle_gamma   90.00
#
_symmetry.space_group_name_H-M   'P 1'
#
loop_
_entity.id
_entity.type
_entity.pdbx_description
1 polymer ?
#
loop_
_entity_poly.entity_id
_entity_poly.type
_entity_poly.pdbx_seq_one_letter_code
_entity_poly.pdbx_strand_id
1 'polypeptide(L)'
;MVEGLREEGHGDKKDEPWWPKMQTRQELIESCTITIWTASALHAAVNFGQYPYAGYLLNRPSLSRMFMPEPGSPEYEELKTNPDKVFLKTTVPPLQTLLEISILKVLSRHSSDTLYLGQRDSPEWTKDQEPLLAFERFGKKLSDIGNQILQMNSDHKKWKNRSGPVKVPYTSLFPTSEEGLTGKGIPNSVSI
;
A
#
# COMPACT_ATOMS: atom_id res chain seq x y z
N MET A 1 -23.69 14.72 -1.66
CA MET A 1 -22.47 13.87 -1.62
C MET A 1 -22.20 13.36 -0.20
N VAL A 2 -22.17 14.24 0.81
CA VAL A 2 -21.87 13.81 2.19
C VAL A 2 -23.05 13.16 2.91
N GLU A 3 -24.30 13.58 2.68
CA GLU A 3 -25.46 12.92 3.30
C GLU A 3 -25.59 11.46 2.88
N GLY A 4 -25.57 11.14 1.58
CA GLY A 4 -25.59 9.74 1.12
C GLY A 4 -24.38 8.92 1.61
N LEU A 5 -23.18 9.50 1.64
CA LEU A 5 -21.99 8.82 2.16
C LEU A 5 -22.11 8.51 3.66
N ARG A 6 -22.63 9.44 4.46
CA ARG A 6 -22.75 9.32 5.91
C ARG A 6 -23.97 8.50 6.35
N GLU A 7 -25.13 8.78 5.78
CA GLU A 7 -26.42 8.22 6.21
C GLU A 7 -26.66 6.82 5.62
N GLU A 8 -26.14 6.55 4.43
CA GLU A 8 -26.33 5.27 3.73
C GLU A 8 -25.00 4.49 3.63
N GLY A 9 -23.97 5.07 3.01
CA GLY A 9 -22.70 4.39 2.73
C GLY A 9 -21.95 3.94 3.99
N HIS A 10 -21.91 4.80 5.01
CA HIS A 10 -21.36 4.55 6.34
C HIS A 10 -22.43 4.76 7.42
N GLY A 11 -23.66 4.31 7.14
CA GLY A 11 -24.82 4.49 8.01
C GLY A 11 -24.65 3.90 9.42
N ASP A 12 -23.77 2.90 9.59
CA ASP A 12 -23.39 2.32 10.88
C ASP A 12 -22.67 3.31 11.79
N LYS A 13 -22.07 4.37 11.22
CA LYS A 13 -21.29 5.40 11.93
C LYS A 13 -21.90 6.79 11.79
N LYS A 14 -23.12 6.92 11.29
CA LYS A 14 -23.71 8.23 10.95
C LYS A 14 -23.79 9.20 12.14
N ASP A 15 -23.95 8.68 13.36
CA ASP A 15 -24.12 9.49 14.58
C ASP A 15 -22.78 9.91 15.22
N GLU A 16 -21.65 9.50 14.63
CA GLU A 16 -20.33 9.82 15.16
C GLU A 16 -20.00 11.32 15.04
N PRO A 17 -19.37 11.93 16.06
CA PRO A 17 -19.19 13.38 16.12
C PRO A 17 -18.11 13.93 15.17
N TRP A 18 -17.30 13.05 14.57
CA TRP A 18 -16.18 13.43 13.70
C TRP A 18 -16.57 13.63 12.23
N TRP A 19 -17.84 13.43 11.85
CA TRP A 19 -18.28 13.71 10.49
C TRP A 19 -18.18 15.21 10.16
N PRO A 20 -17.54 15.60 9.04
CA PRO A 20 -17.55 16.98 8.60
C PRO A 20 -18.97 17.43 8.28
N LYS A 21 -19.32 18.66 8.70
CA LYS A 21 -20.68 19.21 8.46
C LYS A 21 -20.86 19.76 7.05
N MET A 22 -19.75 19.94 6.32
CA MET A 22 -19.71 20.45 4.94
C MET A 22 -20.32 21.84 4.78
N GLN A 23 -20.09 22.71 5.75
CA GLN A 23 -20.58 24.09 5.77
C GLN A 23 -19.49 25.09 5.35
N THR A 24 -18.23 24.68 5.33
CA THR A 24 -17.09 25.53 4.99
C THR A 24 -16.27 24.99 3.81
N ARG A 25 -15.57 25.90 3.12
CA ARG A 25 -14.61 25.51 2.08
C ARG A 25 -13.51 24.60 2.64
N GLN A 26 -13.11 24.81 3.89
CA GLN A 26 -12.06 24.02 4.53
C GLN A 26 -12.49 22.55 4.69
N GLU A 27 -13.72 22.32 5.17
CA GLU A 27 -14.26 20.95 5.30
C GLU A 27 -14.36 20.24 3.94
N LEU A 28 -14.70 20.97 2.87
CA LEU A 28 -14.69 20.42 1.51
C LEU A 28 -13.29 20.04 1.06
N ILE A 29 -12.30 20.91 1.28
CA ILE A 29 -10.89 20.64 0.94
C ILE A 29 -10.40 19.39 1.69
N GLU A 30 -10.65 19.32 2.99
CA GLU A 30 -10.24 18.18 3.82
C GLU A 30 -10.92 16.88 3.37
N SER A 31 -12.22 16.90 3.15
CA SER A 31 -12.98 15.72 2.72
C SER A 31 -12.50 15.19 1.36
N CYS A 32 -12.28 16.07 0.39
CA CYS A 32 -11.74 15.69 -0.92
C CYS A 32 -10.29 15.18 -0.80
N THR A 33 -9.46 15.82 0.03
CA THR A 33 -8.07 15.41 0.25
C THR A 33 -7.99 14.03 0.88
N ILE A 34 -8.81 13.76 1.90
CA ILE A 34 -8.89 12.44 2.55
C ILE A 34 -9.35 11.37 1.56
N THR A 35 -10.36 11.68 0.74
CA THR A 35 -10.86 10.75 -0.29
C THR A 35 -9.77 10.40 -1.30
N ILE A 36 -9.10 11.41 -1.85
CA ILE A 36 -8.00 11.23 -2.81
C ILE A 36 -6.85 10.45 -2.16
N TRP A 37 -6.44 10.83 -0.94
CA TRP A 37 -5.37 10.16 -0.19
C TRP A 37 -5.69 8.67 0.04
N THR A 38 -6.91 8.37 0.48
CA THR A 38 -7.38 7.02 0.79
C THR A 38 -7.39 6.15 -0.46
N ALA A 39 -7.93 6.67 -1.57
CA ALA A 39 -8.05 5.93 -2.82
C ALA A 39 -6.70 5.74 -3.54
N SER A 40 -5.73 6.63 -3.32
CA SER A 40 -4.44 6.62 -4.03
C SER A 40 -3.30 6.16 -3.14
N ALA A 41 -2.62 7.09 -2.47
CA ALA A 41 -1.36 6.85 -1.77
C ALA A 41 -1.49 5.89 -0.57
N LEU A 42 -2.60 5.94 0.18
CA LEU A 42 -2.82 5.00 1.29
C LEU A 42 -2.94 3.57 0.76
N HIS A 43 -3.82 3.36 -0.23
CA HIS A 43 -3.96 2.08 -0.89
C HIS A 43 -2.63 1.58 -1.47
N ALA A 44 -1.92 2.43 -2.23
CA ALA A 44 -0.65 2.06 -2.83
C ALA A 44 0.42 1.62 -1.80
N ALA A 45 0.50 2.34 -0.67
CA ALA A 45 1.44 2.05 0.41
C ALA A 45 1.22 0.68 1.07
N VAL A 46 -0.03 0.22 1.14
CA VAL A 46 -0.37 -1.08 1.77
C VAL A 46 -0.54 -2.21 0.76
N ASN A 47 -0.72 -1.90 -0.53
CA ASN A 47 -1.04 -2.88 -1.56
C ASN A 47 0.19 -3.38 -2.34
N PHE A 48 0.95 -2.50 -2.98
CA PHE A 48 1.99 -2.92 -3.96
C PHE A 48 3.27 -3.47 -3.31
N GLY A 49 3.39 -3.35 -1.99
CA GLY A 49 4.42 -4.02 -1.19
C GLY A 49 4.09 -5.47 -0.81
N GLN A 50 2.87 -5.94 -1.07
CA GLN A 50 2.42 -7.28 -0.64
C GLN A 50 3.34 -8.39 -1.14
N TYR A 51 3.51 -8.55 -2.46
CA TYR A 51 4.39 -9.59 -3.00
C TYR A 51 5.87 -9.31 -2.75
N PRO A 52 6.39 -8.06 -2.92
CA PRO A 52 7.79 -7.77 -2.58
C PRO A 52 8.22 -8.16 -1.17
N TYR A 53 7.34 -7.99 -0.16
CA TYR A 53 7.65 -8.35 1.22
C TYR A 53 7.16 -9.74 1.64
N ALA A 54 6.00 -10.19 1.16
CA ALA A 54 5.36 -11.43 1.60
C ALA A 54 5.41 -12.57 0.57
N GLY A 55 6.00 -12.35 -0.61
CA GLY A 55 6.25 -13.40 -1.59
C GLY A 55 7.22 -14.48 -1.08
N TYR A 56 8.06 -14.13 -0.10
CA TYR A 56 8.69 -15.10 0.80
C TYR A 56 7.87 -15.20 2.08
N LEU A 57 6.94 -16.16 2.12
CA LEU A 57 5.89 -16.19 3.15
C LEU A 57 6.42 -16.34 4.58
N LEU A 58 7.63 -16.88 4.76
CA LEU A 58 8.27 -16.95 6.08
C LEU A 58 8.56 -15.56 6.68
N ASN A 59 8.68 -14.53 5.83
CA ASN A 59 8.80 -13.14 6.28
C ASN A 59 7.46 -12.55 6.77
N ARG A 60 6.32 -13.08 6.31
CA ARG A 60 4.98 -12.60 6.68
C ARG A 60 3.95 -13.75 6.70
N PRO A 61 4.05 -14.69 7.64
CA PRO A 61 3.11 -15.80 7.72
C PRO A 61 1.70 -15.29 8.03
N SER A 62 0.71 -15.76 7.27
CA SER A 62 -0.70 -15.38 7.44
C SER A 62 -1.38 -16.11 8.61
N LEU A 63 -0.85 -17.27 9.00
CA LEU A 63 -1.40 -18.13 10.04
C LEU A 63 -0.32 -18.84 10.86
N SER A 64 -0.69 -19.17 12.09
CA SER A 64 0.06 -20.08 12.96
C SER A 64 -0.80 -21.31 13.29
N ARG A 65 -0.23 -22.50 13.22
CA ARG A 65 -0.89 -23.80 13.45
C ARG A 65 -0.57 -24.42 14.80
N MET A 66 0.45 -23.91 15.48
CA MET A 66 0.94 -24.48 16.74
C MET A 66 1.21 -23.37 17.75
N PHE A 67 1.00 -23.69 19.03
CA PHE A 67 1.47 -22.86 20.13
C PHE A 67 2.97 -23.07 20.34
N MET A 68 3.57 -22.25 21.21
CA MET A 68 4.94 -22.49 21.66
C MET A 68 5.03 -23.86 22.34
N PRO A 69 5.97 -24.74 21.95
CA PRO A 69 6.16 -26.02 22.63
C PRO A 69 6.49 -25.85 24.12
N GLU A 70 5.91 -26.68 24.97
CA GLU A 70 6.19 -26.68 26.41
C GLU A 70 7.49 -27.44 26.73
N PRO A 71 8.30 -27.00 27.71
CA PRO A 71 9.50 -27.70 28.11
C PRO A 71 9.24 -29.19 28.43
N GLY A 72 10.00 -30.07 27.77
CA GLY A 72 9.89 -31.52 27.91
C GLY A 72 8.94 -32.20 26.92
N SER A 73 8.25 -31.44 26.05
CA SER A 73 7.48 -32.03 24.95
C SER A 73 8.39 -32.52 23.80
N PRO A 74 7.93 -33.48 22.97
CA PRO A 74 8.67 -33.90 21.77
C PRO A 74 8.98 -32.73 20.83
N GLU A 75 8.05 -31.79 20.68
CA GLU A 75 8.19 -30.60 19.84
C GLU A 75 9.22 -29.61 20.42
N TYR A 76 9.35 -29.54 21.75
CA TYR A 76 10.37 -28.73 22.41
C TYR A 76 11.78 -29.30 22.19
N GLU A 77 11.94 -30.63 22.19
CA GLU A 77 13.20 -31.28 21.82
C GLU A 77 13.51 -31.13 20.32
N GLU A 78 12.49 -31.17 19.45
CA GLU A 78 12.65 -30.86 18.02
C GLU A 78 13.06 -29.40 17.81
N LEU A 79 12.53 -28.46 18.58
CA LEU A 79 12.89 -27.04 18.50
C LEU A 79 14.38 -26.81 18.82
N LYS A 80 14.93 -27.51 19.82
CA LYS A 80 16.35 -27.41 20.18
C LYS A 80 17.29 -27.90 19.08
N THR A 81 16.86 -28.92 18.35
CA THR A 81 17.71 -29.63 17.38
C THR A 81 17.45 -29.19 15.93
N ASN A 82 16.25 -28.73 15.62
CA ASN A 82 15.80 -28.33 14.30
C ASN A 82 14.74 -27.21 14.35
N PRO A 83 15.14 -25.98 14.72
CA PRO A 83 14.22 -24.86 14.85
C PRO A 83 13.53 -24.49 13.54
N ASP A 84 14.20 -24.64 12.39
CA ASP A 84 13.63 -24.34 11.08
C ASP A 84 12.44 -25.26 10.76
N LYS A 85 12.55 -26.56 11.06
CA LYS A 85 11.45 -27.51 10.87
C LYS A 85 10.28 -27.20 11.77
N VAL A 86 10.52 -26.83 13.03
CA VAL A 86 9.44 -26.41 13.93
C VAL A 86 8.78 -25.13 13.41
N PHE A 87 9.55 -24.15 12.96
CA PHE A 87 9.02 -22.92 12.36
C PHE A 87 8.14 -23.20 11.12
N LEU A 88 8.58 -24.08 10.22
CA LEU A 88 7.79 -24.49 9.05
C LEU A 88 6.53 -25.29 9.43
N LYS A 89 6.58 -26.08 10.51
CA LYS A 89 5.39 -26.75 11.06
C LYS A 89 4.42 -25.75 11.70
N THR A 90 4.92 -24.67 12.30
CA THR A 90 4.10 -23.65 12.95
C THR A 90 3.43 -22.76 11.91
N THR A 91 4.10 -22.43 10.82
CA THR A 91 3.60 -21.50 9.79
C THR A 91 2.71 -22.17 8.74
N VAL A 92 2.29 -21.39 7.75
CA VAL A 92 1.37 -21.76 6.65
C VAL A 92 1.81 -23.06 5.93
N PRO A 93 0.92 -24.05 5.75
CA PRO A 93 1.18 -25.26 4.97
C PRO A 93 1.55 -24.98 3.51
N PRO A 94 2.39 -25.83 2.87
CA PRO A 94 2.91 -25.57 1.52
C PRO A 94 1.86 -25.28 0.43
N LEU A 95 0.72 -25.98 0.43
CA LEU A 95 -0.34 -25.75 -0.57
C LEU A 95 -1.01 -24.38 -0.38
N GLN A 96 -1.27 -23.99 0.87
CA GLN A 96 -1.82 -22.67 1.18
C GLN A 96 -0.81 -21.56 0.87
N THR A 97 0.47 -21.80 1.16
CA THR A 97 1.58 -20.91 0.77
C THR A 97 1.59 -20.61 -0.72
N LEU A 98 1.42 -21.64 -1.56
CA LEU A 98 1.37 -21.45 -3.02
C LEU A 98 0.17 -20.60 -3.45
N LEU A 99 -0.99 -20.81 -2.85
CA LEU A 99 -2.20 -20.04 -3.14
C LEU A 99 -2.02 -18.58 -2.71
N GLU A 100 -1.53 -18.34 -1.51
CA GLU A 100 -1.31 -16.99 -0.97
C GLU A 100 -0.30 -16.20 -1.80
N ILE A 101 0.86 -16.78 -2.10
CA ILE A 101 1.89 -16.12 -2.92
C ILE A 101 1.33 -15.80 -4.32
N SER A 102 0.51 -16.70 -4.89
CA SER A 102 -0.15 -16.47 -6.17
C SER A 102 -1.12 -15.28 -6.13
N ILE A 103 -1.93 -15.17 -5.08
CA ILE A 103 -2.86 -14.05 -4.87
C ILE A 103 -2.10 -12.74 -4.68
N LEU A 104 -1.11 -12.72 -3.78
CA LEU A 104 -0.29 -11.52 -3.51
C LEU A 104 0.40 -11.03 -4.79
N LYS A 105 0.84 -11.97 -5.64
CA LYS A 105 1.46 -11.65 -6.95
C LYS A 105 0.49 -10.93 -7.88
N VAL A 106 -0.77 -11.35 -7.93
CA VAL A 106 -1.80 -10.68 -8.74
C VAL A 106 -2.08 -9.29 -8.18
N LEU A 107 -2.34 -9.19 -6.87
CA LEU A 107 -2.70 -7.93 -6.21
C LEU A 107 -1.57 -6.88 -6.23
N SER A 108 -0.31 -7.31 -6.32
CA SER A 108 0.84 -6.39 -6.36
C SER A 108 1.22 -5.92 -7.77
N ARG A 109 0.50 -6.37 -8.81
CA ARG A 109 0.86 -6.11 -10.20
C ARG A 109 0.11 -4.89 -10.73
N HIS A 110 0.82 -3.95 -11.35
CA HIS A 110 0.21 -2.87 -12.13
C HIS A 110 -0.21 -3.36 -13.52
N SER A 111 -1.40 -2.98 -13.95
CA SER A 111 -1.89 -3.18 -15.32
C SER A 111 -1.24 -2.19 -16.29
N SER A 112 -1.25 -2.50 -17.58
CA SER A 112 -0.69 -1.64 -18.64
C SER A 112 -1.46 -0.33 -18.82
N ASP A 113 -2.74 -0.31 -18.45
CA ASP A 113 -3.66 0.82 -18.56
C ASP A 113 -3.82 1.61 -17.24
N THR A 114 -2.98 1.33 -16.24
CA THR A 114 -3.03 2.04 -14.95
C THR A 114 -2.76 3.54 -15.12
N LEU A 115 -3.67 4.37 -14.62
CA LEU A 115 -3.48 5.81 -14.48
C LEU A 115 -2.93 6.15 -13.10
N TYR A 116 -1.75 6.75 -13.08
CA TYR A 116 -1.07 7.16 -11.85
C TYR A 116 -1.54 8.52 -11.35
N LEU A 117 -1.27 8.79 -10.08
CA LEU A 117 -1.59 10.05 -9.43
C LEU A 117 -0.95 11.22 -10.19
N GLY A 118 -1.77 12.21 -10.54
CA GLY A 118 -1.37 13.33 -11.40
C GLY A 118 -1.48 13.04 -12.90
N GLN A 119 -2.10 11.92 -13.29
CA GLN A 119 -2.46 11.61 -14.67
C GLN A 119 -3.98 11.51 -14.83
N ARG A 120 -4.45 11.71 -16.06
CA ARG A 120 -5.84 11.49 -16.48
C ARG A 120 -5.90 10.80 -17.83
N ASP A 121 -7.02 10.14 -18.08
CA ASP A 121 -7.37 9.47 -19.34
C ASP A 121 -7.55 10.46 -20.50
N SER A 122 -8.11 11.64 -20.22
CA SER A 122 -8.32 12.69 -21.21
C SER A 122 -7.67 14.02 -20.77
N PRO A 123 -6.92 14.70 -21.64
CA PRO A 123 -6.38 16.03 -21.35
C PRO A 123 -7.46 17.12 -21.28
N GLU A 124 -8.65 16.88 -21.86
CA GLU A 124 -9.75 17.85 -21.99
C GLU A 124 -10.91 17.55 -21.03
N TRP A 125 -10.60 16.99 -19.86
CA TRP A 125 -11.61 16.67 -18.83
C TRP A 125 -12.38 17.90 -18.31
N THR A 126 -11.87 19.10 -18.57
CA THR A 126 -12.58 20.38 -18.42
C THR A 126 -12.12 21.36 -19.49
N LYS A 127 -12.96 22.36 -19.79
CA LYS A 127 -12.62 23.49 -20.67
C LYS A 127 -11.98 24.66 -19.90
N ASP A 128 -12.04 24.62 -18.58
CA ASP A 128 -11.53 25.70 -17.73
C ASP A 128 -10.00 25.65 -17.64
N GLN A 129 -9.34 26.76 -17.96
CA GLN A 129 -7.87 26.82 -17.94
C GLN A 129 -7.27 26.72 -16.54
N GLU A 130 -7.90 27.33 -15.53
CA GLU A 130 -7.38 27.37 -14.16
C GLU A 130 -7.21 25.97 -13.53
N PRO A 131 -8.22 25.08 -13.56
CA PRO A 131 -8.05 23.70 -13.08
C PRO A 131 -7.01 22.89 -13.86
N LEU A 132 -6.87 23.11 -15.18
CA LEU A 132 -5.85 22.43 -16.00
C LEU A 132 -4.44 22.82 -15.55
N LEU A 133 -4.18 24.12 -15.39
CA LEU A 133 -2.90 24.62 -14.87
C LEU A 133 -2.63 24.17 -13.44
N ALA A 134 -3.65 24.09 -12.59
CA ALA A 134 -3.52 23.55 -11.24
C ALA A 134 -3.14 22.06 -11.25
N PHE A 135 -3.71 21.27 -12.16
CA PHE A 135 -3.41 19.86 -12.32
C PHE A 135 -1.97 19.63 -12.85
N GLU A 136 -1.51 20.46 -13.78
CA GLU A 136 -0.11 20.44 -14.25
C GLU A 136 0.88 20.72 -13.11
N ARG A 137 0.60 21.76 -12.29
CA ARG A 137 1.42 22.06 -11.10
C ARG A 137 1.44 20.89 -10.12
N PHE A 138 0.31 20.20 -9.95
CA PHE A 138 0.22 19.00 -9.11
C PHE A 138 1.12 17.87 -9.63
N GLY A 139 1.04 17.55 -10.93
CA GLY A 139 1.90 16.55 -11.56
C GLY A 139 3.39 16.88 -11.43
N LYS A 140 3.78 18.14 -11.66
CA LYS A 140 5.16 18.62 -11.46
C LYS A 140 5.61 18.42 -10.01
N LYS A 141 4.77 18.79 -9.04
CA LYS A 141 5.08 18.61 -7.62
C LYS A 141 5.30 17.15 -7.25
N LEU A 142 4.50 16.23 -7.81
CA LEU A 142 4.70 14.80 -7.61
C LEU A 142 6.04 14.33 -8.18
N SER A 143 6.41 14.77 -9.39
CA SER A 143 7.72 14.48 -9.98
C SER A 143 8.87 14.94 -9.08
N ASP A 144 8.79 16.16 -8.52
CA ASP A 144 9.78 16.67 -7.58
C ASP A 144 9.89 15.81 -6.31
N ILE A 145 8.76 15.33 -5.78
CA ILE A 145 8.73 14.41 -4.63
C ILE A 145 9.36 13.06 -4.99
N GLY A 146 9.09 12.53 -6.19
CA GLY A 146 9.73 11.31 -6.70
C GLY A 146 11.26 11.43 -6.71
N ASN A 147 11.78 12.55 -7.18
CA ASN A 147 13.22 12.84 -7.16
C ASN A 147 13.78 12.90 -5.73
N GLN A 148 13.05 13.53 -4.80
CA GLN A 148 13.44 13.56 -3.39
C GLN A 148 13.48 12.16 -2.77
N ILE A 149 12.51 11.29 -3.11
CA ILE A 149 12.49 9.89 -2.66
C ILE A 149 13.75 9.15 -3.13
N LEU A 150 14.14 9.32 -4.39
CA LEU A 150 15.36 8.71 -4.92
C LEU A 150 16.62 9.21 -4.22
N GLN A 151 16.73 10.53 -4.02
CA GLN A 151 17.85 11.13 -3.28
C GLN A 151 17.95 10.59 -1.84
N MET A 152 16.82 10.51 -1.14
CA MET A 152 16.77 9.92 0.20
C MET A 152 17.15 8.44 0.20
N ASN A 153 16.73 7.67 -0.80
CA ASN A 153 17.10 6.27 -0.93
C ASN A 153 18.59 6.06 -1.22
N SER A 154 19.27 7.02 -1.88
CA SER A 154 20.71 6.94 -2.16
C SER A 154 21.60 7.38 -0.99
N ASP A 155 21.12 8.25 -0.10
CA ASP A 155 21.88 8.68 1.08
C ASP A 155 21.70 7.70 2.26
N HIS A 156 22.33 6.53 2.13
CA HIS A 156 22.29 5.47 3.14
C HIS A 156 22.90 5.87 4.49
N LYS A 157 23.82 6.85 4.50
CA LYS A 157 24.43 7.34 5.74
C LYS A 157 23.40 8.08 6.59
N LYS A 158 22.58 8.91 5.97
CA LYS A 158 21.52 9.68 6.63
C LYS A 158 20.23 8.87 6.82
N TRP A 159 19.85 8.06 5.84
CA TRP A 159 18.52 7.43 5.76
C TRP A 159 18.56 5.89 5.77
N LYS A 160 19.34 5.30 6.68
CA LYS A 160 19.53 3.83 6.77
C LYS A 160 18.23 2.99 6.80
N ASN A 161 17.15 3.51 7.39
CA ASN A 161 15.87 2.79 7.51
C ASN A 161 15.13 2.63 6.18
N ARG A 162 15.52 3.39 5.14
CA ARG A 162 14.88 3.34 3.83
C ARG A 162 15.26 2.11 3.02
N SER A 163 16.30 1.38 3.40
CA SER A 163 16.72 0.14 2.73
C SER A 163 16.90 -1.04 3.67
N GLY A 164 17.31 -0.77 4.92
CA GLY A 164 17.52 -1.80 5.93
C GLY A 164 18.59 -2.84 5.53
N PRO A 165 18.69 -3.95 6.28
CA PRO A 165 19.68 -5.00 6.03
C PRO A 165 19.41 -5.78 4.74
N VAL A 166 18.14 -5.83 4.30
CA VAL A 166 17.73 -6.51 3.06
C VAL A 166 18.04 -5.71 1.79
N LYS A 167 18.53 -4.46 1.94
CA LYS A 167 18.93 -3.57 0.84
C LYS A 167 17.83 -3.34 -0.20
N VAL A 168 16.58 -3.26 0.25
CA VAL A 168 15.40 -2.97 -0.59
C VAL A 168 14.99 -1.52 -0.38
N PRO A 169 15.23 -0.59 -1.32
CA PRO A 169 14.88 0.81 -1.16
C PRO A 169 13.36 1.03 -1.05
N TYR A 170 12.93 1.96 -0.19
CA TYR A 170 11.53 2.30 -0.02
C TYR A 170 11.04 3.15 -1.20
N THR A 171 10.26 2.52 -2.09
CA THR A 171 9.70 3.14 -3.30
C THR A 171 8.17 3.08 -3.39
N SER A 172 7.48 2.55 -2.37
CA SER A 172 6.02 2.34 -2.39
C SER A 172 5.21 3.62 -2.59
N LEU A 173 5.79 4.79 -2.25
CA LEU A 173 5.18 6.11 -2.47
C LEU A 173 5.86 6.90 -3.60
N PHE A 174 6.62 6.24 -4.47
CA PHE A 174 7.11 6.87 -5.69
C PHE A 174 5.92 7.04 -6.67
N PRO A 175 5.71 8.24 -7.28
CA PRO A 175 4.44 8.57 -7.94
C PRO A 175 4.05 7.67 -9.10
N THR A 176 4.99 7.29 -9.96
CA THR A 176 4.72 6.57 -11.21
C THR A 176 5.39 5.20 -11.24
N SER A 177 4.90 4.34 -12.11
CA SER A 177 5.49 3.03 -12.35
C SER A 177 5.26 2.58 -13.78
N GLU A 178 6.04 1.60 -14.19
CA GLU A 178 5.86 0.75 -15.34
C GLU A 178 4.87 -0.38 -15.00
N GLU A 179 4.39 -1.09 -16.02
CA GLU A 179 3.53 -2.25 -15.81
C GLU A 179 4.25 -3.38 -15.05
N GLY A 180 3.50 -4.22 -14.36
CA GLY A 180 4.05 -5.41 -13.70
C GLY A 180 4.32 -5.24 -12.20
N LEU A 181 5.27 -6.02 -11.69
CA LEU A 181 5.63 -6.11 -10.27
C LEU A 181 6.83 -5.21 -9.97
N THR A 182 6.58 -3.96 -9.63
CA THR A 182 7.62 -2.94 -9.50
C THR A 182 7.86 -2.50 -8.05
N GLY A 183 6.90 -2.72 -7.15
CA GLY A 183 6.98 -2.25 -5.76
C GLY A 183 6.97 -0.72 -5.61
N LYS A 184 6.48 0.00 -6.63
CA LYS A 184 6.38 1.47 -6.68
C LYS A 184 5.18 1.88 -7.54
N GLY A 185 4.82 3.17 -7.52
CA GLY A 185 3.72 3.71 -8.29
C GLY A 185 2.47 3.91 -7.43
N ILE A 186 1.84 5.08 -7.58
CA ILE A 186 0.61 5.43 -6.88
C ILE A 186 -0.51 5.56 -7.92
N PRO A 187 -1.39 4.57 -8.09
CA PRO A 187 -2.58 4.71 -8.93
C PRO A 187 -3.54 5.78 -8.40
N ASN A 188 -4.40 6.30 -9.26
CA ASN A 188 -5.47 7.24 -8.87
C ASN A 188 -6.53 6.60 -7.95
N SER A 189 -6.63 5.26 -7.90
CA SER A 189 -7.72 4.55 -7.26
C SER A 189 -7.33 3.17 -6.71
N VAL A 190 -8.27 2.54 -5.99
CA VAL A 190 -8.20 1.12 -5.59
C VAL A 190 -8.62 0.27 -6.80
N SER A 191 -7.65 -0.19 -7.58
CA SER A 191 -7.89 -0.70 -8.94
C SER A 191 -7.40 -2.13 -9.21
N ILE A 192 -7.19 -2.93 -8.16
CA ILE A 192 -6.73 -4.33 -8.27
C ILE A 192 -7.39 -5.20 -7.20
#